data_AF-A0A953QTJ5-F1
#
_entry.id   AF-A0A953QTJ5-F1
#
_cell.length_a   1.000
_cell.length_b   1.000
_cell.length_c   1.000
_cell.angle_alpha   90.00
_cell.angle_beta   90.00
_cell.angle_gamma   90.00
#
_symmetry.space_group_name_H-M   'P 1'
#
loop_
_entity.id
_entity.type
_entity.pdbx_description
1 polymer ?
#
loop_
_entity_poly.entity_id
_entity_poly.type
_entity_poly.pdbx_seq_one_letter_code
_entity_poly.pdbx_strand_id
1 'polypeptide(L)'
;MATLANFYSRVFDRADETPVERVVTHGNETRVRTFANEDICFFVKRIDNSDVVREADDKARGTCWKLIGSVVAAVVLLVGVLLPGAYSLLAGYQIQSLKQEAQRLSTEQASLELAEAALVSPARMEELAKEQQFIDPPAQKVVYLDKGGSLALNQPKK
;
A
#
# COMPACT_ATOMS: atom_id res chain seq x y z
N MET A 1 3.09 -1.16 -37.84
CA MET A 1 3.30 -1.10 -36.37
C MET A 1 3.37 0.37 -35.98
N ALA A 2 2.42 0.85 -35.16
CA ALA A 2 2.46 2.24 -34.68
C ALA A 2 3.44 2.30 -33.51
N THR A 3 4.51 3.08 -33.65
CA THR A 3 5.48 3.33 -32.58
C THR A 3 4.86 4.27 -31.54
N LEU A 4 5.32 4.17 -30.29
CA LEU A 4 4.84 4.96 -29.14
C LEU A 4 4.82 6.48 -29.42
N ALA A 5 5.74 6.95 -30.27
CA ALA A 5 5.81 8.33 -30.74
C ALA A 5 4.56 8.78 -31.53
N ASN A 6 4.00 7.92 -32.39
CA ASN A 6 2.79 8.22 -33.17
C ASN A 6 1.52 8.23 -32.31
N PHE A 7 1.52 7.50 -31.19
CA PHE A 7 0.39 7.52 -30.25
C PHE A 7 0.41 8.80 -29.41
N TYR A 8 1.62 9.25 -29.02
CA TYR A 8 1.80 10.49 -28.28
C TYR A 8 1.34 11.69 -29.11
N SER A 9 1.89 11.90 -30.30
CA SER A 9 1.51 13.05 -31.16
C SER A 9 -0.01 13.14 -31.39
N ARG A 10 -0.66 12.00 -31.61
CA ARG A 10 -2.11 11.92 -31.88
C ARG A 10 -2.99 12.31 -30.69
N VAL A 11 -2.56 12.06 -29.45
CA VAL A 11 -3.33 12.44 -28.26
C VAL A 11 -3.15 13.93 -27.94
N PHE A 12 -1.97 14.48 -28.20
CA PHE A 12 -1.65 15.87 -27.85
C PHE A 12 -2.05 16.91 -28.90
N ASP A 13 -2.02 16.60 -30.21
CA ASP A 13 -2.48 17.54 -31.25
C ASP A 13 -4.02 17.63 -31.34
N ARG A 14 -4.73 16.59 -30.89
CA ARG A 14 -6.20 16.51 -31.02
C ARG A 14 -6.96 17.46 -30.10
N ALA A 15 -6.29 18.11 -29.15
CA ALA A 15 -6.93 19.08 -28.24
C ALA A 15 -7.15 20.46 -28.88
N ASP A 16 -6.43 20.81 -29.96
CA ASP A 16 -6.47 22.16 -30.57
C ASP A 16 -7.38 22.28 -31.81
N GLU A 17 -7.85 21.17 -32.37
CA GLU A 17 -8.66 21.16 -33.60
C GLU A 17 -10.16 20.94 -33.32
N THR A 18 -10.82 21.98 -32.78
CA THR A 18 -12.28 22.09 -32.97
C THR A 18 -12.53 23.06 -34.13
N PRO A 19 -12.97 22.59 -35.31
CA PRO A 19 -13.31 23.49 -36.39
C PRO A 19 -14.65 24.15 -36.05
N VAL A 20 -14.60 25.41 -35.62
CA VAL A 20 -15.81 26.25 -35.51
C VAL A 20 -16.19 26.66 -36.93
N GLU A 21 -17.06 25.86 -37.56
CA GLU A 21 -17.61 26.16 -38.87
C GLU A 21 -18.50 27.42 -38.78
N ARG A 22 -17.92 28.58 -39.14
CA ARG A 22 -18.66 29.83 -39.27
C ARG A 22 -19.14 29.96 -40.71
N VAL A 23 -20.43 29.71 -40.93
CA VAL A 23 -21.11 30.04 -42.19
C VAL A 23 -21.19 31.56 -42.29
N VAL A 24 -20.31 32.17 -43.09
CA VAL A 24 -20.36 33.60 -43.43
C VAL A 24 -21.06 33.74 -44.78
N THR A 25 -22.30 34.20 -44.77
CA THR A 25 -23.05 34.55 -45.99
C THR A 25 -22.49 35.84 -46.59
N HIS A 26 -21.91 35.74 -47.78
CA HIS A 26 -21.33 36.86 -48.52
C HIS A 26 -22.42 37.73 -49.17
N GLY A 27 -22.87 38.77 -48.47
CA GLY A 27 -23.50 39.95 -49.07
C GLY A 27 -22.44 41.01 -49.42
N ASN A 28 -22.50 41.58 -50.62
CA ASN A 28 -21.57 42.57 -51.19
C ASN A 28 -21.99 44.02 -50.90
N GLU A 29 -22.44 44.34 -49.69
CA GLU A 29 -22.70 45.73 -49.27
C GLU A 29 -21.85 46.09 -48.05
N THR A 30 -20.77 46.82 -48.30
CA THR A 30 -19.75 47.24 -47.32
C THR A 30 -19.78 48.75 -47.03
N ARG A 31 -20.95 49.39 -47.15
CA ARG A 31 -21.12 50.80 -46.75
C ARG A 31 -21.95 50.90 -45.47
N VAL A 32 -21.32 51.37 -44.41
CA VAL A 32 -22.00 51.69 -43.15
C VAL A 32 -22.69 53.05 -43.28
N ARG A 33 -23.83 53.22 -42.58
CA ARG A 33 -24.59 54.47 -42.53
C ARG A 33 -23.66 55.63 -42.13
N THR A 34 -23.77 56.76 -42.82
CA THR A 34 -23.06 58.00 -42.47
C THR A 34 -23.49 58.48 -41.09
N PHE A 35 -22.53 59.00 -40.32
CA PHE A 35 -22.82 59.63 -39.05
C PHE A 35 -23.43 61.03 -39.29
N ALA A 36 -24.28 61.51 -38.38
CA ALA A 36 -24.98 62.78 -38.60
C ALA A 36 -23.97 63.95 -38.61
N ASN A 37 -24.07 64.81 -39.62
CA ASN A 37 -23.23 66.00 -39.87
C ASN A 37 -21.78 65.72 -40.33
N GLU A 38 -21.48 64.52 -40.83
CA GLU A 38 -20.16 64.19 -41.38
C GLU A 38 -20.26 63.56 -42.77
N ASP A 39 -19.45 64.03 -43.72
CA ASP A 39 -19.31 63.44 -45.06
C ASP A 39 -18.28 62.29 -45.09
N ILE A 40 -18.01 61.68 -43.93
CA ILE A 40 -17.00 60.62 -43.79
C ILE A 40 -17.69 59.27 -43.92
N CYS A 41 -17.35 58.52 -44.98
CA CYS A 41 -17.83 57.15 -45.17
C CYS A 41 -16.86 56.15 -44.53
N PHE A 42 -17.33 55.37 -43.55
CA PHE A 42 -16.55 54.27 -43.00
C PHE A 42 -16.60 53.04 -43.90
N PHE A 43 -15.42 52.56 -44.31
CA PHE A 43 -15.26 51.31 -45.04
C PHE A 43 -14.94 50.18 -44.06
N VAL A 44 -15.79 49.14 -44.03
CA VAL A 44 -15.47 47.92 -43.28
C VAL A 44 -14.53 47.07 -44.12
N LYS A 45 -13.23 47.18 -43.83
CA LYS A 45 -12.24 46.26 -44.37
C LYS A 45 -12.54 44.86 -43.86
N ARG A 46 -12.92 43.94 -44.75
CA ARG A 46 -13.02 42.53 -44.41
C ARG A 46 -11.62 42.01 -44.10
N ILE A 47 -11.40 41.66 -42.84
CA ILE A 47 -10.19 40.98 -42.41
C ILE A 47 -10.41 39.51 -42.71
N ASP A 48 -9.80 39.04 -43.79
CA ASP A 48 -9.71 37.61 -44.08
C ASP A 48 -8.53 37.04 -43.28
N ASN A 49 -8.84 36.11 -42.39
CA ASN A 49 -7.86 35.40 -41.58
C ASN A 49 -7.75 33.92 -42.00
N SER A 50 -8.22 33.57 -43.20
CA SER A 50 -8.16 32.20 -43.74
C SER A 50 -6.75 31.63 -43.71
N ASP A 51 -5.74 32.48 -43.92
CA ASP A 51 -4.34 32.07 -44.07
C ASP A 51 -3.54 32.27 -42.78
N VAL A 52 -4.20 32.62 -41.66
CA VAL A 52 -3.54 32.81 -40.37
C VAL A 52 -3.34 31.45 -39.72
N VAL A 53 -2.10 30.95 -39.82
CA VAL A 53 -1.65 29.75 -39.11
C VAL A 53 -1.07 30.16 -37.75
N ARG A 54 -1.39 29.40 -36.70
CA ARG A 54 -0.80 29.60 -35.37
C ARG A 54 0.72 29.41 -35.47
N GLU A 55 1.48 30.37 -34.99
CA GLU A 55 2.93 30.24 -34.91
C GLU A 55 3.29 29.19 -33.86
N ALA A 56 3.96 28.12 -34.31
CA ALA A 56 4.45 27.08 -33.43
C ALA A 56 5.72 27.57 -32.72
N ASP A 57 5.59 28.05 -31.48
CA ASP A 57 6.74 28.39 -30.65
C ASP A 57 7.32 27.14 -29.96
N ASP A 58 8.39 26.59 -30.53
CA ASP A 58 9.11 25.44 -29.98
C ASP A 58 9.69 25.69 -28.57
N LYS A 59 10.01 26.96 -28.24
CA LYS A 59 10.57 27.31 -26.92
C LYS A 59 9.51 27.26 -25.82
N ALA A 60 8.27 27.66 -26.14
CA ALA A 60 7.15 27.57 -25.21
C ALA A 60 6.85 26.10 -24.86
N ARG A 61 6.86 25.21 -25.86
CA ARG A 61 6.68 23.76 -25.65
C ARG A 61 7.77 23.19 -24.74
N GLY A 62 9.04 23.51 -25.00
CA GLY A 62 10.16 23.04 -24.18
C GLY A 62 10.07 23.49 -22.72
N THR A 63 9.58 24.71 -22.47
CA THR A 63 9.42 25.24 -21.11
C THR A 63 8.32 24.51 -20.34
N CYS A 64 7.16 24.27 -20.95
CA CYS A 64 6.07 23.50 -20.32
C CYS A 64 6.53 22.08 -19.94
N TRP A 65 7.28 21.41 -20.81
CA TRP A 65 7.81 20.07 -20.53
C TRP A 65 8.82 20.05 -19.39
N LYS A 66 9.68 21.06 -19.28
CA LYS A 66 10.60 21.20 -18.14
C LYS A 66 9.86 21.38 -16.82
N LEU A 67 8.78 22.17 -16.82
CA LEU A 67 7.95 22.36 -15.62
C LEU A 67 7.28 21.06 -15.21
N ILE A 68 6.62 20.36 -16.14
CA ILE A 68 5.99 19.06 -15.86
C ILE A 68 7.03 18.05 -15.35
N GLY A 69 8.17 17.96 -16.02
CA GLY A 69 9.28 17.10 -15.61
C GLY A 69 9.79 17.42 -14.21
N SER A 70 9.93 18.70 -13.87
CA SER A 70 10.38 19.13 -12.54
C SER A 70 9.40 18.75 -11.42
N VAL A 71 8.09 18.89 -11.65
CA VAL A 71 7.07 18.53 -10.67
C VAL A 71 7.03 17.02 -10.47
N VAL A 72 7.05 16.25 -11.56
CA VAL A 72 7.08 14.78 -11.49
C VAL A 72 8.35 14.31 -10.76
N ALA A 73 9.51 14.87 -11.08
CA ALA A 73 10.77 14.54 -10.42
C ALA A 73 10.71 14.85 -8.91
N ALA A 74 10.16 16.01 -8.52
CA ALA A 74 10.00 16.38 -7.12
C ALA A 74 9.09 15.41 -6.36
N VAL A 75 7.96 14.99 -6.97
CA VAL A 75 7.06 14.00 -6.37
C VAL A 75 7.75 12.65 -6.19
N VAL A 76 8.46 12.15 -7.22
CA VAL A 76 9.19 10.88 -7.15
C VAL A 76 10.27 10.94 -6.06
N LEU A 77 11.00 12.04 -5.96
CA LEU A 77 12.03 12.22 -4.94
C LEU A 77 11.41 12.23 -3.54
N LEU A 78 10.32 12.96 -3.34
CA LEU A 78 9.60 13.01 -2.06
C LEU A 78 9.13 11.62 -1.62
N VAL A 79 8.51 10.88 -2.55
CA VAL A 79 8.07 9.50 -2.34
C VAL A 79 9.27 8.60 -2.00
N GLY A 80 10.36 8.68 -2.76
CA GLY A 80 11.58 7.92 -2.52
C GLY A 80 12.23 8.15 -1.16
N VAL A 81 12.12 9.37 -0.62
CA VAL A 81 12.64 9.72 0.72
C VAL A 81 11.70 9.25 1.84
N LEU A 82 10.39 9.35 1.66
CA LEU A 82 9.43 8.98 2.72
C LEU A 82 9.22 7.46 2.86
N LEU A 83 9.22 6.71 1.75
CA LEU A 83 8.91 5.27 1.76
C LEU A 83 9.80 4.45 2.72
N PRO A 84 11.13 4.59 2.71
CA PRO A 84 12.01 3.83 3.58
C PRO A 84 11.69 4.07 5.07
N GLY A 85 11.32 5.30 5.44
CA GLY A 85 10.93 5.64 6.81
C GLY A 85 9.66 4.92 7.25
N ALA A 86 8.61 4.96 6.42
CA ALA A 86 7.36 4.26 6.69
C ALA A 86 7.56 2.73 6.80
N TYR A 87 8.37 2.16 5.90
CA TYR A 87 8.67 0.72 5.92
C TYR A 87 9.47 0.33 7.16
N SER A 88 10.45 1.15 7.56
CA SER A 88 11.26 0.92 8.75
C SER A 88 10.43 0.97 10.03
N LEU A 89 9.45 1.89 10.11
CA LEU A 89 8.52 1.96 11.25
C LEU A 89 7.66 0.70 11.35
N LEU A 90 7.09 0.24 10.23
CA LEU A 90 6.28 -1.00 10.19
C LEU A 90 7.10 -2.23 10.59
N ALA A 91 8.33 -2.33 10.10
CA ALA A 91 9.25 -3.40 10.50
C ALA A 91 9.59 -3.32 12.01
N GLY A 92 9.75 -2.10 12.54
CA GLY A 92 9.97 -1.86 13.97
C GLY A 92 8.82 -2.36 14.84
N TYR A 93 7.57 -2.11 14.45
CA TYR A 93 6.40 -2.61 15.18
C TYR A 93 6.33 -4.13 15.21
N GLN A 94 6.62 -4.80 14.09
CA GLN A 94 6.66 -6.27 14.05
C GLN A 94 7.73 -6.80 15.02
N ILE A 95 8.94 -6.26 14.97
CA ILE A 95 10.02 -6.64 15.89
C ILE A 95 9.61 -6.42 17.35
N GLN A 96 8.95 -5.30 17.65
CA GLN A 96 8.48 -5.01 19.00
C GLN A 96 7.44 -6.01 19.48
N SER A 97 6.47 -6.39 18.62
CA SER A 97 5.47 -7.40 18.96
C SER A 97 6.10 -8.77 19.22
N LEU A 98 7.03 -9.22 18.36
CA LEU A 98 7.75 -10.48 18.55
C LEU A 98 8.58 -10.48 19.84
N LYS A 99 9.24 -9.36 20.18
CA LYS A 99 9.98 -9.24 21.45
C LYS A 99 9.06 -9.35 22.66
N GLN A 100 7.88 -8.75 22.59
CA GLN A 100 6.91 -8.82 23.68
C GLN A 100 6.36 -10.24 23.86
N GLU A 101 6.08 -10.95 22.76
CA GLU A 101 5.66 -12.34 22.80
C GLU A 101 6.77 -13.26 23.34
N ALA A 102 8.01 -13.09 22.89
CA ALA A 102 9.15 -13.86 23.39
C ALA A 102 9.35 -13.67 24.89
N GLN A 103 9.24 -12.43 25.39
CA GLN A 103 9.34 -12.13 26.81
C GLN A 103 8.19 -12.73 27.61
N ARG A 104 6.97 -12.71 27.06
CA ARG A 104 5.82 -13.34 27.70
C ARG A 104 6.03 -14.86 27.83
N LEU A 105 6.42 -15.52 26.74
CA LEU A 105 6.66 -16.95 26.73
C LEU A 105 7.78 -17.36 27.69
N SER A 106 8.86 -16.58 27.80
CA SER A 106 9.93 -16.86 28.76
C SER A 106 9.47 -16.73 30.21
N THR A 107 8.62 -15.75 30.51
CA THR A 107 8.03 -15.62 31.86
C THR A 107 7.05 -16.75 32.18
N GLU A 108 6.25 -17.19 31.21
CA GLU A 108 5.34 -18.33 31.36
C GLU A 108 6.15 -19.62 31.58
N GLN A 109 7.21 -19.84 30.79
CA GLN A 109 8.11 -20.99 30.96
C GLN A 109 8.74 -21.01 32.36
N ALA A 110 9.34 -19.90 32.81
CA ALA A 110 9.94 -19.83 34.14
C ALA A 110 8.91 -20.10 35.26
N SER A 111 7.67 -19.64 35.09
CA SER A 111 6.59 -19.90 36.04
C SER A 111 6.18 -21.39 36.08
N LEU A 112 6.14 -22.04 34.91
CA LEU A 112 5.82 -23.47 34.80
C LEU A 112 6.94 -24.34 35.38
N GLU A 113 8.20 -24.00 35.11
CA GLU A 113 9.36 -24.69 35.69
C GLU A 113 9.36 -24.60 37.23
N LEU A 114 8.99 -23.44 37.78
CA LEU A 114 8.85 -23.27 39.24
C LEU A 114 7.70 -24.11 39.80
N ALA A 115 6.57 -24.18 39.10
CA ALA A 115 5.44 -25.02 39.49
C ALA A 115 5.81 -26.51 39.42
N GLU A 116 6.49 -26.94 38.36
CA GLU A 116 6.97 -28.31 38.20
C GLU A 116 7.94 -28.69 39.32
N ALA A 117 8.93 -27.85 39.61
CA ALA A 117 9.86 -28.08 40.71
C ALA A 117 9.15 -28.18 42.07
N ALA A 118 8.10 -27.38 42.29
CA ALA A 118 7.28 -27.47 43.50
C ALA A 118 6.47 -28.78 43.58
N LEU A 119 5.96 -29.28 42.44
CA LEU A 119 5.23 -30.55 42.36
C LEU A 119 6.14 -31.77 42.53
N VAL A 120 7.33 -31.75 41.91
CA VAL A 120 8.32 -32.84 41.93
C VAL A 120 9.16 -32.83 43.21
N SER A 121 9.01 -31.82 44.06
CA SER A 121 9.77 -31.73 45.31
C SER A 121 9.58 -32.98 46.20
N PRO A 122 10.67 -33.55 46.77
CA PRO A 122 10.60 -34.79 47.53
C PRO A 122 9.70 -34.69 48.75
N ALA A 123 9.66 -33.51 49.39
CA ALA A 123 8.76 -33.24 50.51
C ALA A 123 7.28 -33.42 50.12
N ARG A 124 6.88 -32.94 48.94
CA ARG A 124 5.50 -33.08 48.45
C ARG A 124 5.18 -34.51 48.00
N MET A 125 6.16 -35.21 47.42
CA MET A 125 6.00 -36.63 47.11
C MET A 125 5.81 -37.48 48.38
N GLU A 126 6.48 -37.13 49.47
CA GLU A 126 6.31 -37.83 50.75
C GLU A 126 4.94 -37.54 51.40
N GLU A 127 4.42 -36.32 51.31
CA GLU A 127 3.04 -35.99 51.70
C GLU A 127 2.02 -36.80 50.89
N LEU A 128 2.16 -36.83 49.57
CA LEU A 128 1.30 -37.63 48.69
C LEU A 128 1.41 -39.14 48.97
N ALA A 129 2.60 -39.65 49.28
CA ALA A 129 2.80 -41.05 49.67
C ALA A 129 2.08 -41.39 50.99
N LYS A 130 2.08 -40.46 51.95
CA LYS A 130 1.34 -40.61 53.22
C LYS A 130 -0.17 -40.58 52.98
N GLU A 131 -0.68 -39.66 52.16
CA GLU A 131 -2.11 -39.56 51.83
C GLU A 131 -2.63 -40.80 51.07
N GLN A 132 -1.87 -41.29 50.09
CA GLN A 132 -2.25 -42.44 49.26
C GLN A 132 -1.89 -43.80 49.88
N GLN A 133 -1.41 -43.81 51.14
CA GLN A 133 -0.99 -45.01 51.87
C GLN A 133 0.07 -45.85 51.13
N PHE A 134 0.95 -45.18 50.37
CA PHE A 134 2.15 -45.80 49.80
C PHE A 134 3.24 -45.96 50.87
N ILE A 135 2.94 -46.79 51.86
CA ILE A 135 3.86 -47.15 52.93
C ILE A 135 4.87 -48.14 52.35
N ASP A 136 6.16 -47.83 52.44
CA ASP A 136 7.21 -48.76 52.07
C ASP A 136 7.05 -50.06 52.87
N PRO A 137 6.86 -51.22 52.20
CA PRO A 137 6.69 -52.47 52.90
C PRO A 137 7.97 -52.78 53.69
N PRO A 138 7.86 -53.33 54.91
CA PRO A 138 9.03 -53.79 55.65
C PRO A 138 9.82 -54.79 54.80
N ALA A 139 11.15 -54.78 54.92
CA ALA A 139 12.15 -55.38 54.01
C ALA A 139 11.99 -56.88 53.65
N GLN A 140 10.94 -57.57 54.10
CA GLN A 140 10.63 -58.98 53.84
C GLN A 140 9.20 -59.23 53.31
N LYS A 141 8.39 -58.20 52.99
CA LYS A 141 7.03 -58.41 52.49
C LYS A 141 6.96 -58.26 50.96
N VAL A 142 6.98 -59.40 50.27
CA VAL A 142 6.75 -59.47 48.81
C VAL A 142 5.25 -59.62 48.56
N VAL A 143 4.64 -58.64 47.87
CA VAL A 143 3.23 -58.72 47.44
C VAL A 143 3.20 -59.33 46.05
N TYR A 144 2.61 -60.53 45.93
CA TYR A 144 2.38 -61.18 44.65
C TYR A 144 1.05 -60.70 44.07
N LEU A 145 1.08 -60.17 42.84
CA LEU A 145 -0.15 -59.87 42.09
C LEU A 145 -0.75 -61.19 41.60
N ASP A 146 -2.00 -61.46 42.01
CA ASP A 146 -2.73 -62.64 41.54
C ASP A 146 -3.05 -62.50 40.04
N LYS A 147 -3.00 -63.62 39.31
CA LYS A 147 -3.04 -63.66 37.83
C LYS A 147 -4.35 -63.17 37.20
N GLY A 148 -5.33 -62.72 38.01
CA GLY A 148 -6.62 -62.18 37.56
C GLY A 148 -6.77 -60.66 37.63
N GLY A 149 -5.80 -59.92 38.18
CA GLY A 149 -5.91 -58.47 38.40
C GLY A 149 -5.49 -57.62 37.20
N SER A 150 -6.46 -57.25 36.34
CA SER A 150 -6.47 -56.18 35.32
C SER A 150 -5.11 -55.52 34.97
N LEU A 151 -4.39 -56.13 34.03
CA LEU A 151 -3.37 -55.45 33.25
C LEU A 151 -4.02 -54.35 32.39
N ALA A 152 -3.80 -53.08 32.75
CA ALA A 152 -4.13 -51.94 31.89
C ALA A 152 -3.11 -51.84 30.75
N LEU A 153 -3.26 -52.70 29.72
CA LEU A 153 -2.45 -52.63 28.51
C LEU A 153 -3.07 -51.58 27.57
N ASN A 154 -2.42 -50.42 27.42
CA ASN A 154 -2.79 -49.44 26.39
C ASN A 154 -2.29 -49.95 25.03
N GLN A 155 -3.15 -50.63 24.26
CA GLN A 155 -2.83 -51.04 22.89
C GLN A 155 -3.15 -49.91 21.90
N PRO A 156 -2.19 -49.46 21.07
CA PRO A 156 -2.46 -48.49 20.01
C PRO A 156 -3.29 -49.15 18.90
N LYS A 157 -4.40 -48.49 18.50
CA LYS A 157 -5.23 -48.89 17.36
C LYS A 157 -4.42 -48.81 16.05
N LYS A 158 -4.43 -49.91 15.28
CA LYS A 158 -4.00 -49.96 13.87
C LYS A 158 -5.01 -49.29 12.96
#